data_AF-A0A9J8DB34-F1
#
_entry.id   AF-A0A9J8DB34-F1
#
_cell.length_a   1.000
_cell.length_b   1.000
_cell.length_c   1.000
_cell.angle_alpha   90.00
_cell.angle_beta   90.00
_cell.angle_gamma   90.00
#
_symmetry.space_group_name_H-M   'P 1'
#
loop_
_entity.id
_entity.type
_entity.pdbx_description
1 polymer ?
#
loop_
_entity_poly.entity_id
_entity_poly.type
_entity_poly.pdbx_seq_one_letter_code
_entity_poly.pdbx_strand_id
1 'polypeptide(L)'
;MPGTSVSEDIEPPTHDEISELQRKIHLLNGDYSIAHIENSQSAKNLETILQLRLENANLHKKQPEGDAQVIKEVIQGHGMEKESFRNMSVKAAQTVLKKQVCDKMKKQNAMKHTTQTQMQHLEDLKFLVLKPQNRYYYCVLEKSQLKYHEAVHITRGYRKLKEHLQEESLTFQPQLDRMETDVYWQTQVLKDLQVMNDNVLLFKDAAKTELQLQEEQVFRERREREKILFRYKKQAEERMAQAERMKRRPQWVSMNPDELSSEAPRSPTTVEEEEESISTFEEAFQHAKEATGVTDSQEIVDRFISQGETQEHLEKMKAENETMLLELKEERNTSQTQFQDVKYSRETEFSSVRQMLQVCEDDLQQEQQHCDAAKDGLDRLTQALNTVKAGVQQLHDKLQHIPLDPAPRLPSDSEEHKLQLMSEVEQKLMLLKEELQGKDLATIMKELEEEEFHARIAGKLPQSNTRIQLPEAQKQDFSDGEILLHISMASHFCHKKKCFGKS
;
A
#
# COMPACT_ATOMS: atom_id res chain seq x y z
N MET A 1 129.37 -118.21 13.66
CA MET A 1 130.54 -117.70 14.43
C MET A 1 130.23 -117.88 15.92
N PRO A 2 131.23 -118.21 16.76
CA PRO A 2 131.20 -119.34 17.70
C PRO A 2 131.04 -118.99 19.19
N GLY A 3 130.84 -120.04 20.03
CA GLY A 3 131.20 -120.14 21.46
C GLY A 3 130.29 -119.39 22.45
N THR A 4 129.99 -119.85 23.68
CA THR A 4 130.77 -120.67 24.62
C THR A 4 129.85 -121.25 25.71
N SER A 5 130.18 -122.46 26.18
CA SER A 5 129.66 -123.21 27.33
C SER A 5 129.89 -122.55 28.70
N VAL A 6 129.14 -122.97 29.73
CA VAL A 6 129.64 -123.59 31.01
C VAL A 6 128.41 -124.06 31.83
N SER A 7 128.48 -125.28 32.38
CA SER A 7 127.55 -125.84 33.37
C SER A 7 127.95 -125.46 34.80
N GLU A 8 126.99 -125.38 35.71
CA GLU A 8 127.28 -125.52 37.14
C GLU A 8 126.09 -126.16 37.87
N ASP A 9 126.44 -127.05 38.79
CA ASP A 9 125.61 -128.02 39.49
C ASP A 9 124.75 -127.43 40.62
N ILE A 10 123.87 -128.30 41.10
CA ILE A 10 122.74 -128.16 42.02
C ILE A 10 123.11 -127.70 43.44
N GLU A 11 122.32 -126.76 43.98
CA GLU A 11 121.93 -126.72 45.41
C GLU A 11 120.45 -126.26 45.50
N PRO A 12 119.57 -126.93 46.28
CA PRO A 12 118.12 -126.67 46.24
C PRO A 12 117.71 -125.44 47.08
N PRO A 13 116.87 -124.53 46.55
CA PRO A 13 116.36 -123.39 47.30
C PRO A 13 115.16 -123.75 48.19
N THR A 14 115.11 -123.16 49.37
CA THR A 14 114.18 -123.44 50.48
C THR A 14 112.72 -123.00 50.21
N HIS A 15 111.76 -123.64 50.89
CA HIS A 15 110.29 -123.52 50.72
C HIS A 15 109.71 -122.08 50.73
N ASP A 16 110.37 -121.13 51.39
CA ASP A 16 109.98 -119.72 51.41
C ASP A 16 110.15 -119.03 50.05
N GLU A 17 111.21 -119.37 49.29
CA GLU A 17 111.45 -118.82 47.94
C GLU A 17 110.43 -119.32 46.92
N ILE A 18 109.97 -120.56 47.08
CA ILE A 18 108.91 -121.14 46.24
C ILE A 18 107.57 -120.43 46.49
N SER A 19 107.26 -120.15 47.75
CA SER A 19 106.03 -119.44 48.14
C SER A 19 106.03 -117.97 47.68
N GLU A 20 107.20 -117.34 47.66
CA GLU A 20 107.39 -115.98 47.14
C GLU A 20 107.30 -115.94 45.61
N LEU A 21 107.92 -116.89 44.91
CA LEU A 21 107.79 -117.06 43.46
C LEU A 21 106.34 -117.34 43.03
N GLN A 22 105.59 -118.15 43.79
CA GLN A 22 104.18 -118.40 43.52
C GLN A 22 103.31 -117.14 43.69
N ARG A 23 103.56 -116.33 44.73
CA ARG A 23 102.89 -115.02 44.90
C ARG A 23 103.23 -114.06 43.76
N LYS A 24 104.49 -114.03 43.33
CA LYS A 24 104.96 -113.19 42.22
C LYS A 24 104.34 -113.60 40.89
N ILE A 25 104.17 -114.90 40.64
CA ILE A 25 103.46 -115.42 39.46
C ILE A 25 101.97 -115.06 39.51
N HIS A 26 101.32 -115.11 40.69
CA HIS A 26 99.90 -114.76 40.80
C HIS A 26 99.65 -113.26 40.59
N LEU A 27 100.53 -112.39 41.11
CA LEU A 27 100.52 -110.95 40.84
C LEU A 27 100.79 -110.65 39.37
N LEU A 28 101.81 -111.28 38.77
CA LEU A 28 102.11 -111.12 37.34
C LEU A 28 100.96 -111.58 36.43
N ASN A 29 100.25 -112.65 36.79
CA ASN A 29 99.08 -113.11 36.04
C ASN A 29 97.86 -112.17 36.23
N GLY A 30 97.69 -111.59 37.43
CA GLY A 30 96.69 -110.55 37.69
C GLY A 30 96.96 -109.29 36.90
N ASP A 31 98.20 -108.78 36.95
CA ASP A 31 98.66 -107.61 36.20
C ASP A 31 98.59 -107.83 34.68
N TYR A 32 98.95 -109.03 34.20
CA TYR A 32 98.82 -109.41 32.79
C TYR A 32 97.36 -109.42 32.32
N SER A 33 96.44 -109.92 33.15
CA SER A 33 95.01 -109.95 32.84
C SER A 33 94.38 -108.55 32.85
N ILE A 34 94.70 -107.72 33.86
CA ILE A 34 94.23 -106.32 33.96
C ILE A 34 94.75 -105.50 32.78
N ALA A 35 96.06 -105.59 32.47
CA ALA A 35 96.65 -104.88 31.35
C ALA A 35 96.03 -105.30 29.99
N HIS A 36 95.70 -106.57 29.80
CA HIS A 36 95.09 -107.03 28.55
C HIS A 36 93.62 -106.57 28.40
N ILE A 37 92.86 -106.52 29.50
CA ILE A 37 91.48 -106.02 29.52
C ILE A 37 91.47 -104.49 29.33
N GLU A 38 92.34 -103.75 30.02
CA GLU A 38 92.49 -102.30 29.87
C GLU A 38 93.02 -101.90 28.49
N ASN A 39 93.95 -102.65 27.91
CA ASN A 39 94.44 -102.41 26.55
C ASN A 39 93.34 -102.71 25.50
N SER A 40 92.51 -103.73 25.72
CA SER A 40 91.35 -104.03 24.88
C SER A 40 90.24 -102.97 25.00
N GLN A 41 89.98 -102.47 26.20
CA GLN A 41 88.99 -101.41 26.43
C GLN A 41 89.47 -100.03 25.96
N SER A 42 90.74 -99.70 26.13
CA SER A 42 91.33 -98.45 25.63
C SER A 42 91.40 -98.42 24.09
N ALA A 43 91.69 -99.54 23.44
CA ALA A 43 91.60 -99.66 21.98
C ALA A 43 90.16 -99.43 21.47
N LYS A 44 89.16 -100.05 22.11
CA LYS A 44 87.73 -99.81 21.80
C LYS A 44 87.32 -98.35 22.05
N ASN A 45 87.81 -97.73 23.11
CA ASN A 45 87.55 -96.33 23.41
C ASN A 45 88.18 -95.39 22.37
N LEU A 46 89.40 -95.70 21.92
CA LEU A 46 90.09 -94.93 20.87
C LEU A 46 89.32 -94.99 19.54
N GLU A 47 88.84 -96.19 19.18
CA GLU A 47 88.03 -96.40 17.98
C GLU A 47 86.68 -95.66 18.07
N THR A 48 86.04 -95.68 19.25
CA THR A 48 84.80 -94.93 19.50
C THR A 48 85.03 -93.42 19.41
N ILE A 49 86.15 -92.90 19.94
CA ILE A 49 86.51 -91.47 19.87
C ILE A 49 86.78 -91.06 18.42
N LEU A 50 87.46 -91.90 17.63
CA LEU A 50 87.71 -91.61 16.21
C LEU A 50 86.41 -91.61 15.40
N GLN A 51 85.50 -92.55 15.67
CA GLN A 51 84.17 -92.56 15.06
C GLN A 51 83.37 -91.30 15.42
N LEU A 52 83.32 -90.90 16.70
CA LEU A 52 82.64 -89.68 17.14
C LEU A 52 83.27 -88.41 16.57
N ARG A 53 84.59 -88.37 16.38
CA ARG A 53 85.29 -87.24 15.74
C ARG A 53 84.99 -87.17 14.25
N LEU A 54 84.97 -88.31 13.55
CA LEU A 54 84.60 -88.38 12.14
C LEU A 54 83.13 -88.02 11.93
N GLU A 55 82.24 -88.49 12.81
CA GLU A 55 80.84 -88.15 12.83
C GLU A 55 80.63 -86.66 13.09
N ASN A 56 81.31 -86.07 14.08
CA ASN A 56 81.28 -84.62 14.30
C ASN A 56 81.83 -83.82 13.12
N ALA A 57 82.91 -84.27 12.49
CA ALA A 57 83.44 -83.63 11.29
C ALA A 57 82.43 -83.67 10.13
N ASN A 58 81.72 -84.79 9.98
CA ASN A 58 80.65 -84.94 9.00
C ASN A 58 79.40 -84.11 9.34
N LEU A 59 79.02 -84.01 10.62
CA LEU A 59 77.92 -83.17 11.08
C LEU A 59 78.22 -81.68 10.86
N HIS A 60 79.43 -81.21 11.15
CA HIS A 60 79.85 -79.83 10.83
C HIS A 60 79.88 -79.55 9.33
N LYS A 61 80.22 -80.54 8.49
CA LYS A 61 80.11 -80.41 7.02
C LYS A 61 78.65 -80.37 6.53
N LYS A 62 77.73 -81.07 7.20
CA LYS A 62 76.28 -81.09 6.86
C LYS A 62 75.48 -79.94 7.46
N GLN A 63 75.98 -79.31 8.53
CA GLN A 63 75.36 -78.14 9.17
C GLN A 63 75.07 -76.97 8.21
N PRO A 64 75.98 -76.54 7.29
CA PRO A 64 75.65 -75.49 6.31
C PRO A 64 74.58 -75.90 5.30
N GLU A 65 74.43 -77.19 4.98
CA GLU A 65 73.34 -77.68 4.11
C GLU A 65 71.99 -77.62 4.83
N GLY A 66 71.96 -77.99 6.11
CA GLY A 66 70.77 -77.84 6.97
C GLY A 66 70.37 -76.37 7.17
N ASP A 67 71.33 -75.51 7.49
CA ASP A 67 71.12 -74.06 7.62
C ASP A 67 70.63 -73.45 6.29
N ALA A 68 71.20 -73.86 5.15
CA ALA A 68 70.79 -73.38 3.83
C ALA A 68 69.36 -73.81 3.46
N GLN A 69 68.93 -75.02 3.86
CA GLN A 69 67.57 -75.50 3.61
C GLN A 69 66.54 -74.74 4.45
N VAL A 70 66.81 -74.51 5.73
CA VAL A 70 65.94 -73.71 6.63
C VAL A 70 65.84 -72.27 6.14
N ILE A 71 66.96 -71.66 5.76
CA ILE A 71 66.98 -70.29 5.21
C ILE A 71 66.17 -70.23 3.90
N LYS A 72 66.29 -71.23 3.04
CA LYS A 72 65.57 -71.29 1.76
C LYS A 72 64.05 -71.38 1.96
N GLU A 73 63.57 -72.20 2.88
CA GLU A 73 62.13 -72.36 3.15
C GLU A 73 61.52 -71.06 3.72
N VAL A 74 62.18 -70.44 4.68
CA VAL A 74 61.71 -69.18 5.30
C VAL A 74 61.75 -68.02 4.30
N ILE A 75 62.77 -67.94 3.45
CA ILE A 75 62.92 -66.86 2.46
C ILE A 75 61.94 -67.02 1.29
N GLN A 76 61.68 -68.25 0.82
CA GLN A 76 60.74 -68.51 -0.28
C GLN A 76 59.30 -68.13 0.08
N GLY A 77 58.88 -68.31 1.34
CA GLY A 77 57.55 -67.88 1.80
C GLY A 77 57.36 -66.35 1.89
N HIS A 78 58.44 -65.58 1.77
CA HIS A 78 58.42 -64.11 1.96
C HIS A 78 58.93 -63.32 0.75
N GLY A 79 59.20 -63.98 -0.38
CA GLY A 79 59.55 -63.32 -1.64
C GLY A 79 60.85 -62.50 -1.60
N MET A 80 61.76 -62.79 -0.67
CA MET A 80 63.05 -62.10 -0.59
C MET A 80 64.11 -62.76 -1.48
N GLU A 81 65.09 -61.98 -1.94
CA GLU A 81 66.16 -62.47 -2.82
C GLU A 81 67.02 -63.53 -2.12
N LYS A 82 66.87 -64.77 -2.59
CA LYS A 82 67.55 -65.96 -2.07
C LYS A 82 69.08 -65.89 -2.16
N GLU A 83 69.60 -65.13 -3.13
CA GLU A 83 71.03 -65.05 -3.44
C GLU A 83 71.82 -64.31 -2.34
N SER A 84 71.19 -63.37 -1.64
CA SER A 84 71.82 -62.58 -0.58
C SER A 84 72.17 -63.37 0.69
N PHE A 85 71.62 -64.58 0.85
CA PHE A 85 71.76 -65.40 2.05
C PHE A 85 72.41 -66.77 1.77
N ARG A 86 72.97 -66.96 0.56
CA ARG A 86 73.63 -68.20 0.16
C ARG A 86 74.94 -68.39 0.95
N ASN A 87 75.13 -69.56 1.55
CA ASN A 87 76.31 -69.94 2.34
C ASN A 87 76.46 -69.20 3.70
N MET A 88 75.40 -68.57 4.20
CA MET A 88 75.38 -67.98 5.54
C MET A 88 74.80 -68.94 6.56
N SER A 89 75.28 -68.89 7.81
CA SER A 89 74.60 -69.56 8.92
C SER A 89 73.29 -68.85 9.26
N VAL A 90 72.34 -69.56 9.87
CA VAL A 90 71.04 -68.99 10.29
C VAL A 90 71.22 -67.74 11.18
N LYS A 91 72.22 -67.73 12.06
CA LYS A 91 72.54 -66.59 12.93
C LYS A 91 73.05 -65.36 12.16
N ALA A 92 73.85 -65.57 11.12
CA ALA A 92 74.35 -64.49 10.30
C ALA A 92 73.23 -63.89 9.44
N ALA A 93 72.37 -64.73 8.86
CA ALA A 93 71.19 -64.29 8.11
C ALA A 93 70.21 -63.48 8.99
N GLN A 94 69.99 -63.92 10.23
CA GLN A 94 69.16 -63.19 11.19
C GLN A 94 69.71 -61.78 11.49
N THR A 95 71.02 -61.63 11.63
CA THR A 95 71.66 -60.33 11.88
C THR A 95 71.50 -59.37 10.71
N VAL A 96 71.68 -59.86 9.47
CA VAL A 96 71.45 -59.07 8.25
C VAL A 96 69.99 -58.62 8.15
N LEU A 97 69.04 -59.53 8.40
CA LEU A 97 67.63 -59.20 8.36
C LEU A 97 67.23 -58.20 9.45
N LYS A 98 67.77 -58.32 10.67
CA LYS A 98 67.60 -57.33 11.74
C LYS A 98 68.09 -55.94 11.32
N LYS A 99 69.25 -55.87 10.67
CA LYS A 99 69.79 -54.61 10.14
C LYS A 99 68.87 -54.02 9.05
N GLN A 100 68.44 -54.84 8.10
CA GLN A 100 67.50 -54.42 7.04
C GLN A 100 66.17 -53.92 7.60
N VAL A 101 65.63 -54.56 8.64
CA VAL A 101 64.41 -54.10 9.33
C VAL A 101 64.66 -52.76 10.00
N CYS A 102 65.80 -52.57 10.67
CA CYS A 102 66.15 -51.29 11.27
C CYS A 102 66.26 -50.17 10.22
N ASP A 103 66.91 -50.45 9.08
CA ASP A 103 67.09 -49.48 8.00
C ASP A 103 65.75 -49.13 7.33
N LYS A 104 64.89 -50.14 7.07
CA LYS A 104 63.53 -49.93 6.57
C LYS A 104 62.65 -49.15 7.56
N MET A 105 62.76 -49.43 8.86
CA MET A 105 62.03 -48.72 9.92
C MET A 105 62.48 -47.24 9.99
N LYS A 106 63.78 -46.96 9.94
CA LYS A 106 64.31 -45.59 9.89
C LYS A 106 63.80 -44.85 8.66
N LYS A 107 63.82 -45.49 7.48
CA LYS A 107 63.28 -44.91 6.24
C LYS A 107 61.79 -44.63 6.35
N GLN A 108 61.02 -45.57 6.92
CA GLN A 108 59.58 -45.37 7.15
C GLN A 108 59.30 -44.23 8.12
N ASN A 109 60.03 -44.13 9.22
CA ASN A 109 59.87 -43.05 10.20
C ASN A 109 60.24 -41.69 9.61
N ALA A 110 61.31 -41.61 8.82
CA ALA A 110 61.68 -40.40 8.09
C ALA A 110 60.59 -39.97 7.09
N MET A 111 60.04 -40.92 6.33
CA MET A 111 58.92 -40.63 5.42
C MET A 111 57.67 -40.17 6.19
N LYS A 112 57.29 -40.86 7.28
CA LYS A 112 56.16 -40.47 8.13
C LYS A 112 56.31 -39.05 8.67
N HIS A 113 57.49 -38.71 9.19
CA HIS A 113 57.77 -37.36 9.67
C HIS A 113 57.64 -36.35 8.53
N THR A 114 58.26 -36.61 7.38
CA THR A 114 58.19 -35.72 6.21
C THR A 114 56.75 -35.50 5.75
N THR A 115 55.95 -36.56 5.67
CA THR A 115 54.52 -36.46 5.32
C THR A 115 53.75 -35.66 6.35
N GLN A 116 53.99 -35.87 7.65
CA GLN A 116 53.31 -35.14 8.71
C GLN A 116 53.66 -33.64 8.70
N THR A 117 54.93 -33.30 8.48
CA THR A 117 55.36 -31.90 8.33
C THR A 117 54.73 -31.26 7.10
N GLN A 118 54.66 -31.96 5.97
CA GLN A 118 54.00 -31.47 4.76
C GLN A 118 52.49 -31.26 4.98
N MET A 119 51.83 -32.16 5.71
CA MET A 119 50.42 -32.01 6.08
C MET A 119 50.18 -30.80 6.97
N GLN A 120 51.00 -30.61 8.01
CA GLN A 120 50.92 -29.43 8.88
C GLN A 120 51.11 -28.14 8.09
N HIS A 121 52.12 -28.10 7.20
CA HIS A 121 52.36 -26.94 6.35
C HIS A 121 51.19 -26.64 5.39
N LEU A 122 50.51 -27.67 4.88
CA LEU A 122 49.29 -27.50 4.07
C LEU A 122 48.12 -26.95 4.89
N GLU A 123 47.97 -27.38 6.14
CA GLU A 123 46.94 -26.90 7.06
C GLU A 123 47.17 -25.42 7.42
N ASP A 124 48.41 -25.06 7.72
CA ASP A 124 48.82 -23.68 8.01
C ASP A 124 48.61 -22.76 6.80
N LEU A 125 48.97 -23.22 5.59
CA LEU A 125 48.70 -22.50 4.33
C LEU A 125 47.20 -22.29 4.11
N LYS A 126 46.38 -23.34 4.30
CA LYS A 126 44.91 -23.22 4.20
C LYS A 126 44.37 -22.19 5.19
N PHE A 127 44.87 -22.20 6.42
CA PHE A 127 44.46 -21.26 7.44
C PHE A 127 44.88 -19.82 7.11
N LEU A 128 46.10 -19.61 6.60
CA LEU A 128 46.61 -18.30 6.21
C LEU A 128 45.78 -17.66 5.09
N VAL A 129 45.27 -18.46 4.15
CA VAL A 129 44.51 -17.98 3.00
C VAL A 129 43.04 -17.77 3.35
N LEU A 130 42.40 -18.75 4.01
CA LEU A 130 40.94 -18.75 4.22
C LEU A 130 40.49 -17.72 5.27
N LYS A 131 41.27 -17.49 6.34
CA LYS A 131 40.90 -16.54 7.40
C LYS A 131 40.75 -15.09 6.92
N PRO A 132 41.75 -14.47 6.27
CA PRO A 132 41.64 -13.09 5.83
C PRO A 132 40.60 -12.93 4.73
N GLN A 133 40.43 -13.93 3.85
CA GLN A 133 39.43 -13.88 2.79
C GLN A 133 38.01 -13.93 3.35
N ASN A 134 37.72 -14.82 4.30
CA ASN A 134 36.44 -14.82 5.02
C ASN A 134 36.20 -13.48 5.72
N ARG A 135 37.19 -12.94 6.43
CA ARG A 135 37.06 -11.67 7.16
C ARG A 135 36.78 -10.48 6.23
N TYR A 136 37.39 -10.49 5.04
CA TYR A 136 37.11 -9.51 3.99
C TYR A 136 35.66 -9.61 3.50
N TYR A 137 35.18 -10.83 3.18
CA TYR A 137 33.80 -11.04 2.74
C TYR A 137 32.77 -10.63 3.82
N TYR A 138 33.02 -10.95 5.09
CA TYR A 138 32.18 -10.50 6.20
C TYR A 138 32.12 -8.97 6.30
N CYS A 139 33.27 -8.29 6.21
CA CYS A 139 33.32 -6.83 6.28
C CYS A 139 32.64 -6.15 5.07
N VAL A 140 32.79 -6.72 3.87
CA VAL A 140 32.09 -6.23 2.66
C VAL A 140 30.58 -6.43 2.80
N LEU A 141 30.15 -7.56 3.35
CA LEU A 141 28.73 -7.84 3.60
C LEU A 141 28.14 -6.84 4.61
N GLU A 142 28.78 -6.61 5.75
CA GLU A 142 28.34 -5.61 6.73
C GLU A 142 28.23 -4.21 6.12
N LYS A 143 29.23 -3.79 5.32
CA LYS A 143 29.17 -2.51 4.60
C LYS A 143 27.99 -2.44 3.64
N SER A 144 27.70 -3.52 2.93
CA SER A 144 26.54 -3.58 2.02
C SER A 144 25.20 -3.53 2.78
N GLN A 145 25.12 -4.18 3.95
CA GLN A 145 23.93 -4.15 4.81
C GLN A 145 23.69 -2.75 5.39
N LEU A 146 24.74 -2.06 5.85
CA LEU A 146 24.63 -0.67 6.30
C LEU A 146 24.11 0.25 5.20
N LYS A 147 24.67 0.15 3.98
CA LYS A 147 24.20 0.90 2.81
C LYS A 147 22.74 0.59 2.46
N TYR A 148 22.35 -0.67 2.55
CA TYR A 148 20.97 -1.09 2.32
C TYR A 148 20.02 -0.46 3.36
N HIS A 149 20.35 -0.53 4.64
CA HIS A 149 19.53 0.08 5.69
C HIS A 149 19.42 1.60 5.56
N GLU A 150 20.51 2.26 5.19
CA GLU A 150 20.51 3.70 4.93
C GLU A 150 19.64 4.06 3.72
N ALA A 151 19.74 3.30 2.62
CA ALA A 151 18.87 3.48 1.45
C ALA A 151 17.39 3.26 1.78
N VAL A 152 17.07 2.25 2.61
CA VAL A 152 15.69 2.01 3.10
C VAL A 152 15.21 3.16 3.98
N HIS A 153 16.05 3.67 4.87
CA HIS A 153 15.72 4.81 5.73
C HIS A 153 15.45 6.07 4.90
N ILE A 154 16.31 6.38 3.93
CA ILE A 154 16.14 7.49 2.99
C ILE A 154 14.84 7.34 2.20
N THR A 155 14.60 6.16 1.63
CA THR A 155 13.38 5.86 0.86
C THR A 155 12.12 6.03 1.72
N ARG A 156 12.15 5.60 2.97
CA ARG A 156 11.06 5.80 3.92
C ARG A 156 10.82 7.28 4.20
N GLY A 157 11.87 8.06 4.35
CA GLY A 157 11.79 9.52 4.51
C GLY A 157 11.11 10.20 3.31
N TYR A 158 11.57 9.90 2.10
CA TYR A 158 10.97 10.43 0.87
C TYR A 158 9.53 9.98 0.67
N ARG A 159 9.19 8.74 1.05
CA ARG A 159 7.80 8.25 0.99
C ARG A 159 6.88 9.07 1.90
N LYS A 160 7.28 9.29 3.16
CA LYS A 160 6.52 10.14 4.09
C LYS A 160 6.37 11.57 3.59
N LEU A 161 7.44 12.15 3.04
CA LEU A 161 7.39 13.49 2.45
C LEU A 161 6.41 13.53 1.27
N LYS A 162 6.43 12.51 0.40
CA LYS A 162 5.48 12.39 -0.70
C LYS A 162 4.04 12.28 -0.18
N GLU A 163 3.79 11.43 0.81
CA GLU A 163 2.46 11.27 1.42
C GLU A 163 1.95 12.62 1.97
N HIS A 164 2.78 13.34 2.72
CA HIS A 164 2.43 14.68 3.23
C HIS A 164 2.14 15.68 2.11
N LEU A 165 2.98 15.74 1.08
CA LEU A 165 2.75 16.64 -0.06
C LEU A 165 1.49 16.27 -0.85
N GLN A 166 1.17 14.98 -0.93
CA GLN A 166 -0.08 14.52 -1.55
C GLN A 166 -1.28 14.94 -0.69
N GLU A 167 -1.23 14.76 0.63
CA GLU A 167 -2.27 15.23 1.54
C GLU A 167 -2.48 16.75 1.43
N GLU A 168 -1.41 17.54 1.46
CA GLU A 168 -1.50 19.00 1.28
C GLU A 168 -2.09 19.37 -0.09
N SER A 169 -1.69 18.67 -1.14
CA SER A 169 -2.20 18.94 -2.50
C SER A 169 -3.71 18.77 -2.61
N LEU A 170 -4.30 17.83 -1.85
CA LEU A 170 -5.75 17.63 -1.80
C LEU A 170 -6.49 18.79 -1.11
N THR A 171 -5.80 19.57 -0.26
CA THR A 171 -6.40 20.69 0.48
C THR A 171 -6.36 22.02 -0.27
N PHE A 172 -5.51 22.17 -1.28
CA PHE A 172 -5.39 23.44 -1.99
C PHE A 172 -6.64 23.80 -2.78
N GLN A 173 -7.27 22.85 -3.47
CA GLN A 173 -8.50 23.14 -4.24
C GLN A 173 -9.66 23.60 -3.32
N PRO A 174 -10.00 22.90 -2.23
CA PRO A 174 -11.03 23.39 -1.29
C PRO A 174 -10.71 24.76 -0.67
N GLN A 175 -9.43 25.06 -0.42
CA GLN A 175 -9.03 26.37 0.10
C GLN A 175 -9.20 27.48 -0.96
N LEU A 176 -8.86 27.20 -2.21
CA LEU A 176 -9.10 28.10 -3.34
C LEU A 176 -10.60 28.34 -3.52
N ASP A 177 -11.42 27.28 -3.55
CA ASP A 177 -12.87 27.40 -3.74
C ASP A 177 -13.52 28.26 -2.63
N ARG A 178 -13.06 28.11 -1.38
CA ARG A 178 -13.49 28.98 -0.26
C ARG A 178 -13.11 30.43 -0.48
N MET A 179 -11.86 30.70 -0.84
CA MET A 179 -11.39 32.06 -1.08
C MET A 179 -12.11 32.70 -2.28
N GLU A 180 -12.33 31.95 -3.36
CA GLU A 180 -13.08 32.43 -4.53
C GLU A 180 -14.54 32.77 -4.16
N THR A 181 -15.17 31.94 -3.35
CA THR A 181 -16.53 32.19 -2.84
C THR A 181 -16.58 33.45 -1.97
N ASP A 182 -15.60 33.65 -1.08
CA ASP A 182 -15.52 34.84 -0.24
C ASP A 182 -15.29 36.11 -1.08
N VAL A 183 -14.39 36.06 -2.07
CA VAL A 183 -14.15 37.18 -2.99
C VAL A 183 -15.42 37.50 -3.79
N TYR A 184 -16.14 36.47 -4.27
CA TYR A 184 -17.40 36.65 -4.99
C TYR A 184 -18.43 37.39 -4.12
N TRP A 185 -18.66 36.93 -2.89
CA TRP A 185 -19.61 37.56 -1.98
C TRP A 185 -19.22 38.98 -1.58
N GLN A 186 -17.95 39.20 -1.25
CA GLN A 186 -17.45 40.54 -0.91
C GLN A 186 -17.58 41.50 -2.10
N THR A 187 -17.35 41.03 -3.33
CA THR A 187 -17.55 41.82 -4.54
C THR A 187 -19.01 42.19 -4.73
N GLN A 188 -19.94 41.26 -4.47
CA GLN A 188 -21.37 41.55 -4.59
C GLN A 188 -21.83 42.57 -3.53
N VAL A 189 -21.43 42.39 -2.27
CA VAL A 189 -21.73 43.35 -1.20
C VAL A 189 -21.17 44.74 -1.51
N LEU A 190 -19.96 44.81 -2.07
CA LEU A 190 -19.36 46.07 -2.47
C LEU A 190 -20.17 46.77 -3.56
N LYS A 191 -20.64 46.03 -4.58
CA LYS A 191 -21.53 46.58 -5.63
C LYS A 191 -22.83 47.11 -5.04
N ASP A 192 -23.45 46.36 -4.14
CA ASP A 192 -24.71 46.79 -3.50
C ASP A 192 -24.51 48.05 -2.65
N LEU A 193 -23.38 48.13 -1.91
CA LEU A 193 -23.00 49.33 -1.16
C LEU A 193 -22.72 50.53 -2.05
N GLN A 194 -22.10 50.34 -3.22
CA GLN A 194 -21.90 51.41 -4.20
C GLN A 194 -23.24 51.96 -4.70
N VAL A 195 -24.17 51.08 -5.10
CA VAL A 195 -25.52 51.50 -5.52
C VAL A 195 -26.25 52.25 -4.42
N MET A 196 -26.16 51.77 -3.17
CA MET A 196 -26.75 52.47 -2.02
C MET A 196 -26.12 53.86 -1.82
N ASN A 197 -24.79 53.97 -1.89
CA ASN A 197 -24.09 55.24 -1.74
C ASN A 197 -24.47 56.23 -2.85
N ASP A 198 -24.56 55.77 -4.10
CA ASP A 198 -24.98 56.60 -5.22
C ASP A 198 -26.42 57.11 -5.02
N ASN A 199 -27.33 56.26 -4.55
CA ASN A 199 -28.69 56.65 -4.19
C ASN A 199 -28.70 57.69 -3.06
N VAL A 200 -27.88 57.51 -2.02
CA VAL A 200 -27.76 58.49 -0.92
C VAL A 200 -27.25 59.83 -1.42
N LEU A 201 -26.28 59.84 -2.34
CA LEU A 201 -25.80 61.08 -2.97
C LEU A 201 -26.91 61.76 -3.78
N LEU A 202 -27.65 61.00 -4.60
CA LEU A 202 -28.78 61.52 -5.35
C LEU A 202 -29.86 62.11 -4.45
N PHE A 203 -30.23 61.42 -3.36
CA PHE A 203 -31.22 61.93 -2.40
C PHE A 203 -30.75 63.19 -1.69
N LYS A 204 -29.46 63.25 -1.32
CA LYS A 204 -28.88 64.43 -0.71
C LYS A 204 -28.90 65.63 -1.68
N ASP A 205 -28.54 65.42 -2.94
CA ASP A 205 -28.53 66.48 -3.94
C ASP A 205 -29.96 66.95 -4.24
N ALA A 206 -30.92 66.03 -4.38
CA ALA A 206 -32.34 66.35 -4.53
C ALA A 206 -32.91 67.14 -3.34
N ALA A 207 -32.60 66.73 -2.11
CA ALA A 207 -33.02 67.45 -0.91
C ALA A 207 -32.39 68.84 -0.84
N LYS A 208 -31.14 68.99 -1.27
CA LYS A 208 -30.46 70.30 -1.33
C LYS A 208 -31.09 71.21 -2.37
N THR A 209 -31.45 70.71 -3.55
CA THR A 209 -32.14 71.50 -4.58
C THR A 209 -33.53 71.91 -4.14
N GLU A 210 -34.27 71.02 -3.48
CA GLU A 210 -35.60 71.35 -2.94
C GLU A 210 -35.49 72.42 -1.85
N LEU A 211 -34.53 72.29 -0.93
CA LEU A 211 -34.29 73.30 0.09
C LEU A 211 -33.99 74.67 -0.52
N GLN A 212 -33.15 74.73 -1.55
CA GLN A 212 -32.84 75.98 -2.26
C GLN A 212 -34.09 76.61 -2.89
N LEU A 213 -34.94 75.80 -3.53
CA LEU A 213 -36.18 76.28 -4.13
C LEU A 213 -37.13 76.87 -3.07
N GLN A 214 -37.28 76.17 -1.94
CA GLN A 214 -38.11 76.63 -0.82
C GLN A 214 -37.55 77.92 -0.20
N GLU A 215 -36.23 78.03 -0.02
CA GLU A 215 -35.57 79.25 0.46
C GLU A 215 -35.81 80.44 -0.48
N GLU A 216 -35.67 80.24 -1.79
CA GLU A 216 -35.95 81.26 -2.80
C GLU A 216 -37.43 81.68 -2.81
N GLN A 217 -38.35 80.72 -2.63
CA GLN A 217 -39.78 81.00 -2.49
C GLN A 217 -40.06 81.86 -1.26
N VAL A 218 -39.56 81.46 -0.08
CA VAL A 218 -39.74 82.22 1.16
C VAL A 218 -39.18 83.63 1.02
N PHE A 219 -38.02 83.78 0.38
CA PHE A 219 -37.43 85.09 0.12
C PHE A 219 -38.28 85.95 -0.82
N ARG A 220 -38.83 85.38 -1.90
CA ARG A 220 -39.75 86.07 -2.82
C ARG A 220 -41.01 86.53 -2.11
N GLU A 221 -41.64 85.64 -1.34
CA GLU A 221 -42.84 85.97 -0.58
C GLU A 221 -42.57 87.05 0.46
N ARG A 222 -41.43 86.99 1.16
CA ARG A 222 -41.02 88.03 2.11
C ARG A 222 -40.89 89.40 1.43
N ARG A 223 -40.22 89.46 0.26
CA ARG A 223 -40.12 90.70 -0.52
C ARG A 223 -41.50 91.23 -0.91
N GLU A 224 -42.42 90.37 -1.34
CA GLU A 224 -43.76 90.81 -1.72
C GLU A 224 -44.56 91.30 -0.51
N ARG A 225 -44.48 90.60 0.63
CA ARG A 225 -45.04 91.07 1.90
C ARG A 225 -44.48 92.44 2.31
N GLU A 226 -43.18 92.66 2.17
CA GLU A 226 -42.54 93.96 2.45
C GLU A 226 -43.05 95.07 1.51
N LYS A 227 -43.24 94.79 0.20
CA LYS A 227 -43.85 95.76 -0.73
C LYS A 227 -45.29 96.10 -0.36
N ILE A 228 -46.09 95.10 0.02
CA ILE A 228 -47.49 95.29 0.46
C ILE A 228 -47.52 96.14 1.74
N LEU A 229 -46.69 95.80 2.73
CA LEU A 229 -46.56 96.58 3.97
C LEU A 229 -46.13 98.02 3.69
N PHE A 230 -45.20 98.24 2.76
CA PHE A 230 -44.78 99.58 2.35
C PHE A 230 -45.95 100.37 1.74
N ARG A 231 -46.74 99.75 0.85
CA ARG A 231 -47.96 100.37 0.27
C ARG A 231 -48.96 100.78 1.36
N TYR A 232 -49.24 99.90 2.32
CA TYR A 232 -50.14 100.21 3.43
C TYR A 232 -49.60 101.30 4.36
N LYS A 233 -48.31 101.29 4.70
CA LYS A 233 -47.67 102.36 5.49
C LYS A 233 -47.80 103.71 4.81
N LYS A 234 -47.50 103.79 3.50
CA LYS A 234 -47.65 105.01 2.71
C LYS A 234 -49.10 105.52 2.72
N GLN A 235 -50.08 104.64 2.50
CA GLN A 235 -51.49 105.01 2.54
C GLN A 235 -51.92 105.51 3.94
N ALA A 236 -51.40 104.89 5.00
CA ALA A 236 -51.65 105.31 6.37
C ALA A 236 -51.02 106.69 6.66
N GLU A 237 -49.77 106.92 6.24
CA GLU A 237 -49.09 108.21 6.33
C GLU A 237 -49.83 109.31 5.56
N GLU A 238 -50.32 109.01 4.35
CA GLU A 238 -51.13 109.93 3.54
C GLU A 238 -52.44 110.31 4.24
N ARG A 239 -53.17 109.33 4.81
CA ARG A 239 -54.38 109.59 5.61
C ARG A 239 -54.07 110.40 6.87
N MET A 240 -52.98 110.11 7.57
CA MET A 240 -52.55 110.87 8.73
C MET A 240 -52.20 112.32 8.36
N ALA A 241 -51.49 112.53 7.26
CA ALA A 241 -51.18 113.87 6.74
C ALA A 241 -52.45 114.64 6.32
N GLN A 242 -53.44 113.97 5.73
CA GLN A 242 -54.75 114.57 5.43
C GLN A 242 -55.51 114.95 6.71
N ALA A 243 -55.56 114.05 7.71
CA ALA A 243 -56.17 114.33 9.01
C ALA A 243 -55.47 115.46 9.75
N GLU A 244 -54.13 115.53 9.68
CA GLU A 244 -53.35 116.63 10.25
C GLU A 244 -53.62 117.96 9.52
N ARG A 245 -53.76 117.95 8.19
CA ARG A 245 -54.21 119.12 7.41
C ARG A 245 -55.63 119.56 7.80
N MET A 246 -56.55 118.62 8.03
CA MET A 246 -57.89 118.94 8.52
C MET A 246 -57.85 119.53 9.94
N LYS A 247 -57.01 119.01 10.84
CA LYS A 247 -56.82 119.56 12.20
C LYS A 247 -56.13 120.93 12.21
N ARG A 248 -55.29 121.24 11.22
CA ARG A 248 -54.63 122.54 11.05
C ARG A 248 -55.49 123.58 10.32
N ARG A 249 -56.68 123.22 9.78
CA ARG A 249 -57.65 124.21 9.33
C ARG A 249 -58.30 124.88 10.55
N PRO A 250 -58.22 126.21 10.72
CA PRO A 250 -58.91 126.90 11.80
C PRO A 250 -60.41 126.65 11.70
N GLN A 251 -61.01 126.24 12.82
CA GLN A 251 -62.45 126.06 12.99
C GLN A 251 -63.16 127.42 12.87
N TRP A 252 -63.46 127.83 11.64
CA TRP A 252 -64.53 128.80 11.39
C TRP A 252 -65.86 128.04 11.43
N VAL A 253 -66.58 128.23 12.54
CA VAL A 253 -67.96 128.76 12.58
C VAL A 253 -68.85 128.23 11.44
N SER A 254 -69.70 127.24 11.71
CA SER A 254 -71.12 127.46 12.04
C SER A 254 -71.78 128.45 11.07
N MET A 255 -72.73 127.98 10.26
CA MET A 255 -74.06 128.57 10.09
C MET A 255 -74.66 128.12 8.75
N ASN A 256 -75.79 127.42 8.92
CA ASN A 256 -76.98 127.34 8.10
C ASN A 256 -76.92 126.85 6.64
N PRO A 257 -77.77 125.85 6.33
CA PRO A 257 -78.36 125.69 5.01
C PRO A 257 -79.49 126.72 4.86
N ASP A 258 -79.55 127.46 3.76
CA ASP A 258 -80.86 127.75 3.18
C ASP A 258 -80.85 128.34 1.77
N GLU A 259 -81.94 127.99 1.10
CA GLU A 259 -82.67 128.73 0.07
C GLU A 259 -82.24 128.72 -1.42
N LEU A 260 -82.91 127.79 -2.12
CA LEU A 260 -83.93 128.06 -3.17
C LEU A 260 -83.54 128.91 -4.40
N SER A 261 -83.60 128.26 -5.57
CA SER A 261 -84.03 128.83 -6.86
C SER A 261 -84.03 127.69 -7.90
N SER A 262 -85.02 127.41 -8.75
CA SER A 262 -86.37 127.92 -9.01
C SER A 262 -87.08 126.89 -9.91
N GLU A 263 -88.41 126.93 -9.89
CA GLU A 263 -89.35 126.09 -10.65
C GLU A 263 -89.28 126.21 -12.19
N ALA A 264 -89.54 125.06 -12.83
CA ALA A 264 -90.42 124.80 -14.01
C ALA A 264 -90.02 125.33 -15.41
N PRO A 265 -90.36 124.64 -16.53
CA PRO A 265 -91.57 123.82 -16.70
C PRO A 265 -91.42 122.40 -17.29
N ARG A 266 -92.43 121.60 -16.96
CA ARG A 266 -92.72 120.23 -17.42
C ARG A 266 -92.98 120.15 -18.93
N SER A 267 -92.54 119.04 -19.52
CA SER A 267 -93.20 118.37 -20.65
C SER A 267 -93.67 116.99 -20.16
N PRO A 268 -94.98 116.72 -20.00
CA PRO A 268 -95.48 115.48 -19.40
C PRO A 268 -96.05 114.55 -20.47
N THR A 269 -95.30 113.52 -20.92
CA THR A 269 -95.93 112.36 -21.61
C THR A 269 -95.11 111.05 -21.62
N THR A 270 -94.03 110.89 -20.84
CA THR A 270 -93.27 109.60 -20.79
C THR A 270 -92.79 109.21 -19.39
N VAL A 271 -93.27 109.86 -18.33
CA VAL A 271 -92.71 109.71 -16.97
C VAL A 271 -93.43 108.65 -16.14
N GLU A 272 -94.69 108.30 -16.43
CA GLU A 272 -95.42 107.27 -15.64
C GLU A 272 -94.85 105.85 -15.85
N GLU A 273 -94.49 105.45 -17.08
CA GLU A 273 -93.86 104.13 -17.33
C GLU A 273 -92.42 104.06 -16.76
N GLU A 274 -91.69 105.19 -16.78
CA GLU A 274 -90.35 105.27 -16.18
C GLU A 274 -90.41 105.30 -14.64
N GLU A 275 -91.35 106.01 -14.02
CA GLU A 275 -91.54 106.02 -12.56
C GLU A 275 -92.03 104.66 -12.01
N GLU A 276 -92.95 103.98 -12.70
CA GLU A 276 -93.35 102.61 -12.33
C GLU A 276 -92.19 101.62 -12.48
N SER A 277 -91.36 101.77 -13.52
CA SER A 277 -90.15 100.95 -13.68
C SER A 277 -89.10 101.23 -12.60
N ILE A 278 -88.91 102.49 -12.22
CA ILE A 278 -87.98 102.88 -11.15
C ILE A 278 -88.46 102.37 -9.79
N SER A 279 -89.77 102.48 -9.51
CA SER A 279 -90.38 101.94 -8.29
C SER A 279 -90.23 100.42 -8.20
N THR A 280 -90.46 99.70 -9.30
CA THR A 280 -90.29 98.23 -9.33
C THR A 280 -88.83 97.80 -9.18
N PHE A 281 -87.87 98.53 -9.75
CA PHE A 281 -86.45 98.28 -9.51
C PHE A 281 -86.05 98.60 -8.06
N GLU A 282 -86.58 99.68 -7.48
CA GLU A 282 -86.28 100.08 -6.10
C GLU A 282 -86.84 99.07 -5.08
N GLU A 283 -88.05 98.55 -5.30
CA GLU A 283 -88.62 97.43 -4.53
C GLU A 283 -87.77 96.15 -4.65
N ALA A 284 -87.31 95.81 -5.86
CA ALA A 284 -86.44 94.65 -6.08
C ALA A 284 -85.08 94.81 -5.36
N PHE A 285 -84.49 96.00 -5.36
CA PHE A 285 -83.26 96.30 -4.62
C PHE A 285 -83.47 96.27 -3.11
N GLN A 286 -84.61 96.75 -2.61
CA GLN A 286 -84.95 96.68 -1.20
C GLN A 286 -85.13 95.22 -0.75
N HIS A 287 -85.81 94.39 -1.54
CA HIS A 287 -85.89 92.95 -1.31
C HIS A 287 -84.52 92.27 -1.35
N ALA A 288 -83.63 92.67 -2.26
CA ALA A 288 -82.26 92.15 -2.32
C ALA A 288 -81.45 92.54 -1.08
N LYS A 289 -81.58 93.79 -0.58
CA LYS A 289 -80.95 94.26 0.67
C LYS A 289 -81.42 93.45 1.86
N GLU A 290 -82.72 93.22 1.98
CA GLU A 290 -83.32 92.45 3.07
C GLU A 290 -82.90 90.97 3.03
N ALA A 291 -82.89 90.35 1.85
CA ALA A 291 -82.51 88.95 1.69
C ALA A 291 -81.00 88.71 1.91
N THR A 292 -80.16 89.68 1.55
CA THR A 292 -78.71 89.59 1.76
C THR A 292 -78.25 90.15 3.11
N GLY A 293 -79.12 90.88 3.82
CA GLY A 293 -78.83 91.52 5.10
C GLY A 293 -77.89 92.73 4.99
N VAL A 294 -77.80 93.33 3.81
CA VAL A 294 -76.82 94.37 3.45
C VAL A 294 -77.49 95.75 3.42
N THR A 295 -76.80 96.78 3.92
CA THR A 295 -77.36 98.14 4.03
C THR A 295 -77.13 99.00 2.77
N ASP A 296 -76.03 98.76 2.05
CA ASP A 296 -75.63 99.50 0.85
C ASP A 296 -75.78 98.67 -0.44
N SER A 297 -76.29 99.28 -1.50
CA SER A 297 -76.51 98.59 -2.78
C SER A 297 -75.19 98.12 -3.42
N GLN A 298 -74.07 98.81 -3.16
CA GLN A 298 -72.76 98.41 -3.69
C GLN A 298 -72.20 97.16 -3.02
N GLU A 299 -72.45 96.97 -1.71
CA GLU A 299 -71.98 95.79 -0.97
C GLU A 299 -72.69 94.51 -1.45
N ILE A 300 -73.93 94.62 -1.95
CA ILE A 300 -74.62 93.52 -2.64
C ILE A 300 -73.83 93.10 -3.88
N VAL A 301 -73.46 94.06 -4.72
CA VAL A 301 -72.70 93.81 -5.97
C VAL A 301 -71.35 93.16 -5.66
N ASP A 302 -70.62 93.67 -4.67
CA ASP A 302 -69.31 93.12 -4.29
C ASP A 302 -69.42 91.68 -3.73
N ARG A 303 -70.48 91.37 -2.98
CA ARG A 303 -70.75 89.99 -2.53
C ARG A 303 -71.08 89.05 -3.69
N PHE A 304 -71.89 89.49 -4.66
CA PHE A 304 -72.16 88.68 -5.86
C PHE A 304 -70.91 88.43 -6.69
N ILE A 305 -70.04 89.44 -6.86
CA ILE A 305 -68.77 89.28 -7.57
C ILE A 305 -67.87 88.27 -6.84
N SER A 306 -67.64 88.46 -5.53
CA SER A 306 -66.80 87.54 -4.75
C SER A 306 -67.37 86.11 -4.66
N GLN A 307 -68.69 85.96 -4.61
CA GLN A 307 -69.35 84.66 -4.67
C GLN A 307 -69.19 84.01 -6.04
N GLY A 308 -69.29 84.78 -7.13
CA GLY A 308 -69.00 84.32 -8.49
C GLY A 308 -67.55 83.84 -8.65
N GLU A 309 -66.58 84.64 -8.18
CA GLU A 309 -65.16 84.26 -8.18
C GLU A 309 -64.90 82.99 -7.34
N THR A 310 -65.56 82.85 -6.20
CA THR A 310 -65.46 81.65 -5.35
C THR A 310 -66.05 80.43 -6.05
N GLN A 311 -67.19 80.59 -6.74
CA GLN A 311 -67.80 79.52 -7.52
C GLN A 311 -66.89 79.08 -8.67
N GLU A 312 -66.35 80.03 -9.45
CA GLU A 312 -65.43 79.73 -10.54
C GLU A 312 -64.18 78.99 -10.04
N HIS A 313 -63.62 79.42 -8.91
CA HIS A 313 -62.48 78.74 -8.29
C HIS A 313 -62.81 77.30 -7.86
N LEU A 314 -63.98 77.07 -7.25
CA LEU A 314 -64.44 75.74 -6.86
C LEU A 314 -64.72 74.84 -8.08
N GLU A 315 -65.29 75.39 -9.14
CA GLU A 315 -65.51 74.66 -10.40
C GLU A 315 -64.18 74.25 -11.04
N LYS A 316 -63.18 75.15 -11.05
CA LYS A 316 -61.83 74.85 -11.50
C LYS A 316 -61.17 73.77 -10.65
N MET A 317 -61.23 73.89 -9.32
CA MET A 317 -60.66 72.89 -8.41
C MET A 317 -61.35 71.52 -8.55
N LYS A 318 -62.67 71.52 -8.79
CA LYS A 318 -63.42 70.29 -9.09
C LYS A 318 -62.92 69.66 -10.39
N ALA A 319 -62.78 70.43 -11.46
CA ALA A 319 -62.27 69.95 -12.74
C ALA A 319 -60.83 69.39 -12.61
N GLU A 320 -59.95 70.10 -11.92
CA GLU A 320 -58.57 69.65 -11.66
C GLU A 320 -58.52 68.34 -10.84
N ASN A 321 -59.35 68.22 -9.81
CA ASN A 321 -59.47 66.99 -9.03
C ASN A 321 -60.05 65.83 -9.86
N GLU A 322 -61.03 66.09 -10.72
CA GLU A 322 -61.58 65.08 -11.63
C GLU A 322 -60.52 64.58 -12.62
N THR A 323 -59.70 65.49 -13.18
CA THR A 323 -58.59 65.10 -14.06
C THR A 323 -57.53 64.29 -13.32
N MET A 324 -57.10 64.73 -12.14
CA MET A 324 -56.10 64.02 -11.34
C MET A 324 -56.59 62.64 -10.90
N LEU A 325 -57.89 62.51 -10.58
CA LEU A 325 -58.49 61.24 -10.21
C LEU A 325 -58.55 60.26 -11.39
N LEU A 326 -58.74 60.76 -12.62
CA LEU A 326 -58.65 59.93 -13.83
C LEU A 326 -57.23 59.45 -14.09
N GLU A 327 -56.24 60.35 -13.99
CA GLU A 327 -54.82 60.00 -14.14
C GLU A 327 -54.39 58.95 -13.12
N LEU A 328 -54.70 59.15 -11.83
CA LEU A 328 -54.40 58.18 -10.77
C LEU A 328 -55.10 56.83 -10.99
N LYS A 329 -56.32 56.83 -11.55
CA LYS A 329 -57.00 55.57 -11.90
C LYS A 329 -56.30 54.84 -13.03
N GLU A 330 -55.81 55.58 -14.04
CA GLU A 330 -55.07 55.02 -15.17
C GLU A 330 -53.70 54.48 -14.73
N GLU A 331 -52.96 55.23 -13.91
CA GLU A 331 -51.71 54.79 -13.30
C GLU A 331 -51.89 53.54 -12.44
N ARG A 332 -52.95 53.50 -11.61
CA ARG A 332 -53.30 52.32 -10.81
C ARG A 332 -53.59 51.13 -11.70
N ASN A 333 -54.41 51.30 -12.74
CA ASN A 333 -54.73 50.22 -13.66
C ASN A 333 -53.48 49.70 -14.36
N THR A 334 -52.62 50.61 -14.83
CA THR A 334 -51.36 50.29 -15.51
C THR A 334 -50.41 49.51 -14.60
N SER A 335 -50.23 50.00 -13.36
CA SER A 335 -49.43 49.31 -12.33
C SER A 335 -50.00 47.94 -11.99
N GLN A 336 -51.33 47.80 -11.95
CA GLN A 336 -52.01 46.55 -11.66
C GLN A 336 -51.82 45.52 -12.78
N THR A 337 -51.88 45.94 -14.04
CA THR A 337 -51.58 45.07 -15.20
C THR A 337 -50.14 44.62 -15.19
N GLN A 338 -49.18 45.54 -15.00
CA GLN A 338 -47.74 45.19 -14.91
C GLN A 338 -47.47 44.20 -13.78
N PHE A 339 -48.13 44.36 -12.63
CA PHE A 339 -48.00 43.42 -11.52
C PHE A 339 -48.53 42.02 -11.87
N GLN A 340 -49.67 41.94 -12.57
CA GLN A 340 -50.21 40.66 -13.01
C GLN A 340 -49.25 39.98 -14.01
N ASP A 341 -48.75 40.71 -15.00
CA ASP A 341 -47.82 40.17 -16.00
C ASP A 341 -46.56 39.61 -15.35
N VAL A 342 -45.95 40.36 -14.43
CA VAL A 342 -44.76 39.88 -13.69
C VAL A 342 -45.09 38.67 -12.82
N LYS A 343 -46.25 38.65 -12.16
CA LYS A 343 -46.67 37.53 -11.31
C LYS A 343 -46.82 36.24 -12.11
N TYR A 344 -47.49 36.32 -13.26
CA TYR A 344 -47.75 35.14 -14.09
C TYR A 344 -46.52 34.72 -14.92
N SER A 345 -45.70 35.66 -15.41
CA SER A 345 -44.44 35.34 -16.11
C SER A 345 -43.46 34.61 -15.19
N ARG A 346 -43.32 35.06 -13.94
CA ARG A 346 -42.45 34.39 -12.97
C ARG A 346 -42.90 32.97 -12.67
N GLU A 347 -44.20 32.71 -12.55
CA GLU A 347 -44.72 31.35 -12.33
C GLU A 347 -44.41 30.42 -13.52
N THR A 348 -44.52 30.93 -14.75
CA THR A 348 -44.14 30.17 -15.94
C THR A 348 -42.63 29.91 -16.02
N GLU A 349 -41.80 30.88 -15.63
CA GLU A 349 -40.34 30.69 -15.55
C GLU A 349 -39.96 29.67 -14.47
N PHE A 350 -40.57 29.73 -13.28
CA PHE A 350 -40.29 28.78 -12.19
C PHE A 350 -40.70 27.36 -12.56
N SER A 351 -41.84 27.18 -13.24
CA SER A 351 -42.27 25.86 -13.70
C SER A 351 -41.35 25.31 -14.79
N SER A 352 -40.90 26.14 -15.74
CA SER A 352 -39.92 25.76 -16.76
C SER A 352 -38.56 25.38 -16.15
N VAL A 353 -38.05 26.18 -15.21
CA VAL A 353 -36.79 25.89 -14.49
C VAL A 353 -36.90 24.60 -13.68
N ARG A 354 -38.02 24.38 -12.98
CA ARG A 354 -38.25 23.14 -12.23
C ARG A 354 -38.24 21.92 -13.16
N GLN A 355 -38.88 22.01 -14.32
CA GLN A 355 -38.86 20.93 -15.30
C GLN A 355 -37.45 20.65 -15.83
N MET A 356 -36.67 21.71 -16.14
CA MET A 356 -35.28 21.55 -16.57
C MET A 356 -34.40 20.92 -15.48
N LEU A 357 -34.57 21.31 -14.22
CA LEU A 357 -33.85 20.71 -13.10
C LEU A 357 -34.18 19.23 -12.96
N GLN A 358 -35.46 18.87 -13.06
CA GLN A 358 -35.87 17.47 -12.99
C GLN A 358 -35.27 16.63 -14.12
N VAL A 359 -35.23 17.14 -15.36
CA VAL A 359 -34.56 16.45 -16.47
C VAL A 359 -33.07 16.29 -16.18
N CYS A 360 -32.40 17.33 -15.66
CA CYS A 360 -30.99 17.26 -15.31
C CYS A 360 -30.70 16.25 -14.18
N GLU A 361 -31.60 16.15 -13.19
CA GLU A 361 -31.52 15.15 -12.12
C GLU A 361 -31.70 13.73 -12.66
N ASP A 362 -32.67 13.52 -13.54
CA ASP A 362 -32.92 12.24 -14.19
C ASP A 362 -31.71 11.81 -15.05
N ASP A 363 -31.15 12.72 -15.85
CA ASP A 363 -29.95 12.49 -16.67
C ASP A 363 -28.73 12.15 -15.78
N LEU A 364 -28.52 12.89 -14.69
CA LEU A 364 -27.45 12.62 -13.74
C LEU A 364 -27.60 11.24 -13.11
N GLN A 365 -28.82 10.86 -12.73
CA GLN A 365 -29.09 9.55 -12.15
C GLN A 365 -28.84 8.43 -13.18
N GLN A 366 -29.21 8.64 -14.44
CA GLN A 366 -28.95 7.70 -15.52
C GLN A 366 -27.44 7.52 -15.77
N GLU A 367 -26.67 8.60 -15.86
CA GLU A 367 -25.22 8.55 -16.03
C GLU A 367 -24.51 7.90 -14.85
N GLN A 368 -24.99 8.14 -13.63
CA GLN A 368 -24.48 7.47 -12.43
C GLN A 368 -24.69 5.95 -12.50
N GLN A 369 -25.89 5.50 -12.90
CA GLN A 369 -26.17 4.07 -13.09
C GLN A 369 -25.29 3.48 -14.20
N HIS A 370 -25.05 4.22 -15.28
CA HIS A 370 -24.18 3.79 -16.37
C HIS A 370 -22.73 3.63 -15.91
N CYS A 371 -22.23 4.56 -15.09
CA CYS A 371 -20.91 4.49 -14.49
C CYS A 371 -20.78 3.28 -13.55
N ASP A 372 -21.78 3.03 -12.71
CA ASP A 372 -21.74 1.90 -11.78
C ASP A 372 -21.83 0.55 -12.50
N ALA A 373 -22.65 0.45 -13.56
CA ALA A 373 -22.67 -0.74 -14.43
C ALA A 373 -21.33 -0.97 -15.15
N ALA A 374 -20.65 0.10 -15.59
CA ALA A 374 -19.33 0.02 -16.20
C ALA A 374 -18.25 -0.43 -15.21
N LYS A 375 -18.29 0.06 -13.95
CA LYS A 375 -17.39 -0.39 -12.87
C LYS A 375 -17.61 -1.87 -12.57
N ASP A 376 -18.85 -2.30 -12.40
CA ASP A 376 -19.19 -3.72 -12.20
C ASP A 376 -18.67 -4.59 -13.36
N GLY A 377 -18.76 -4.09 -14.60
CA GLY A 377 -18.21 -4.76 -15.78
C GLY A 377 -16.68 -4.88 -15.72
N LEU A 378 -15.99 -3.80 -15.33
CA LEU A 378 -14.54 -3.77 -15.17
C LEU A 378 -14.07 -4.72 -14.06
N ASP A 379 -14.77 -4.77 -12.93
CA ASP A 379 -14.45 -5.64 -11.81
C ASP A 379 -14.60 -7.12 -12.20
N ARG A 380 -15.68 -7.47 -12.92
CA ARG A 380 -15.86 -8.82 -13.47
C ARG A 380 -14.75 -9.20 -14.45
N LEU A 381 -14.39 -8.31 -15.36
CA LEU A 381 -13.30 -8.55 -16.32
C LEU A 381 -11.95 -8.70 -15.62
N THR A 382 -11.68 -7.88 -14.60
CA THR A 382 -10.45 -7.95 -13.80
C THR A 382 -10.38 -9.28 -13.03
N GLN A 383 -11.47 -9.71 -12.42
CA GLN A 383 -11.54 -11.00 -11.74
C GLN A 383 -11.35 -12.18 -12.70
N ALA A 384 -11.98 -12.14 -13.88
CA ALA A 384 -11.81 -13.14 -14.92
C ALA A 384 -10.36 -13.18 -15.42
N LEU A 385 -9.75 -12.02 -15.69
CA LEU A 385 -8.36 -11.92 -16.10
C LEU A 385 -7.40 -12.46 -15.05
N ASN A 386 -7.61 -12.15 -13.77
CA ASN A 386 -6.80 -12.68 -12.67
C ASN A 386 -6.94 -14.21 -12.55
N THR A 387 -8.14 -14.74 -12.75
CA THR A 387 -8.39 -16.19 -12.77
C THR A 387 -7.65 -16.85 -13.93
N VAL A 388 -7.71 -16.27 -15.13
CA VAL A 388 -6.98 -16.77 -16.31
C VAL A 388 -5.47 -16.70 -16.07
N LYS A 389 -4.94 -15.58 -15.56
CA LYS A 389 -3.51 -15.41 -15.22
C LYS A 389 -3.05 -16.50 -14.24
N ALA A 390 -3.82 -16.74 -13.18
CA ALA A 390 -3.53 -17.80 -12.22
C ALA A 390 -3.59 -19.20 -12.86
N GLY A 391 -4.58 -19.47 -13.72
CA GLY A 391 -4.71 -20.73 -14.44
C GLY A 391 -3.55 -21.00 -15.40
N VAL A 392 -3.10 -19.98 -16.15
CA VAL A 392 -1.93 -20.07 -17.04
C VAL A 392 -0.66 -20.35 -16.23
N GLN A 393 -0.47 -19.66 -15.11
CA GLN A 393 0.68 -19.92 -14.23
C GLN A 393 0.68 -21.37 -13.71
N GLN A 394 -0.47 -21.86 -13.23
CA GLN A 394 -0.60 -23.24 -12.77
C GLN A 394 -0.34 -24.26 -13.87
N LEU A 395 -0.80 -24.01 -15.10
CA LEU A 395 -0.51 -24.87 -16.25
C LEU A 395 0.98 -24.85 -16.59
N HIS A 396 1.60 -23.67 -16.61
CA HIS A 396 3.04 -23.53 -16.84
C HIS A 396 3.85 -24.32 -15.82
N ASP A 397 3.53 -24.18 -14.52
CA ASP A 397 4.21 -24.90 -13.44
C ASP A 397 4.07 -26.43 -13.59
N LYS A 398 2.88 -26.92 -14.01
CA LYS A 398 2.64 -28.35 -14.28
C LYS A 398 3.42 -28.86 -15.49
N LEU A 399 3.60 -28.03 -16.52
CA LEU A 399 4.27 -28.37 -17.77
C LEU A 399 5.77 -28.02 -17.76
N GLN A 400 6.34 -27.62 -16.62
CA GLN A 400 7.76 -27.22 -16.52
C GLN A 400 8.74 -28.30 -17.01
N HIS A 401 8.33 -29.57 -16.95
CA HIS A 401 9.16 -30.73 -17.28
C HIS A 401 9.25 -31.03 -18.79
N ILE A 402 8.38 -30.43 -19.61
CA ILE A 402 8.44 -30.57 -21.06
C ILE A 402 9.50 -29.58 -21.58
N PRO A 403 10.58 -30.07 -22.21
CA PRO A 403 11.67 -29.23 -22.68
C PRO A 403 11.20 -28.34 -23.84
N LEU A 404 11.44 -27.03 -23.72
CA LEU A 404 11.29 -26.04 -24.79
C LEU A 404 12.61 -25.26 -24.95
N ASP A 405 12.83 -24.70 -26.12
CA ASP A 405 13.96 -23.81 -26.36
C ASP A 405 13.85 -22.54 -25.49
N PRO A 406 14.94 -22.11 -24.83
CA PRO A 406 14.88 -21.01 -23.88
C PRO A 406 14.63 -19.67 -24.58
N ALA A 407 13.45 -19.08 -24.33
CA ALA A 407 13.10 -17.74 -24.75
C ALA A 407 13.72 -16.67 -23.81
N PRO A 408 13.88 -15.40 -24.26
CA PRO A 408 14.39 -14.31 -23.45
C PRO A 408 13.57 -14.12 -22.16
N ARG A 409 14.26 -13.93 -21.02
CA ARG A 409 13.59 -13.72 -19.73
C ARG A 409 13.12 -12.27 -19.61
N LEU A 410 11.83 -12.07 -19.75
CA LEU A 410 11.17 -10.78 -19.48
C LEU A 410 10.94 -10.59 -17.96
N PRO A 411 10.80 -9.34 -17.49
CA PRO A 411 10.45 -9.04 -16.10
C PRO A 411 9.11 -9.67 -15.70
N SER A 412 9.06 -10.34 -14.54
CA SER A 412 7.89 -11.13 -14.09
C SER A 412 6.58 -10.34 -13.95
N ASP A 413 6.64 -9.02 -13.80
CA ASP A 413 5.46 -8.16 -13.67
C ASP A 413 4.93 -7.57 -15.00
N SER A 414 5.61 -7.80 -16.13
CA SER A 414 5.16 -7.29 -17.43
C SER A 414 3.96 -8.09 -17.97
N GLU A 415 2.99 -7.42 -18.58
CA GLU A 415 1.90 -8.09 -19.31
C GLU A 415 2.44 -8.90 -20.52
N GLU A 416 3.57 -8.47 -21.09
CA GLU A 416 4.28 -9.20 -22.15
C GLU A 416 4.84 -10.53 -21.65
N HIS A 417 5.28 -10.61 -20.39
CA HIS A 417 5.74 -11.85 -19.78
C HIS A 417 4.59 -12.87 -19.64
N LYS A 418 3.38 -12.40 -19.35
CA LYS A 418 2.18 -13.27 -19.25
C LYS A 418 1.77 -13.81 -20.61
N LEU A 419 1.83 -12.99 -21.65
CA LEU A 419 1.58 -13.45 -23.04
C LEU A 419 2.63 -14.46 -23.49
N GLN A 420 3.90 -14.24 -23.14
CA GLN A 420 4.96 -15.20 -23.39
C GLN A 420 4.69 -16.53 -22.65
N LEU A 421 4.28 -16.47 -21.39
CA LEU A 421 3.92 -17.65 -20.59
C LEU A 421 2.77 -18.44 -21.22
N MET A 422 1.75 -17.75 -21.74
CA MET A 422 0.64 -18.37 -22.48
C MET A 422 1.13 -19.09 -23.73
N SER A 423 2.03 -18.47 -24.50
CA SER A 423 2.60 -19.08 -25.71
C SER A 423 3.46 -20.30 -25.39
N GLU A 424 4.26 -20.25 -24.31
CA GLU A 424 5.05 -21.39 -23.85
C GLU A 424 4.15 -22.56 -23.38
N VAL A 425 3.06 -22.26 -22.67
CA VAL A 425 2.06 -23.27 -22.27
C VAL A 425 1.41 -23.91 -23.50
N GLU A 426 1.03 -23.10 -24.50
CA GLU A 426 0.43 -23.60 -25.74
C GLU A 426 1.38 -24.55 -26.49
N GLN A 427 2.64 -24.15 -26.69
CA GLN A 427 3.65 -24.98 -27.35
C GLN A 427 3.88 -26.31 -26.61
N LYS A 428 3.98 -26.27 -25.28
CA LYS A 428 4.11 -27.48 -24.45
C LYS A 428 2.90 -28.39 -24.54
N LEU A 429 1.68 -27.84 -24.56
CA LEU A 429 0.45 -28.61 -24.73
C LEU A 429 0.36 -29.24 -26.12
N MET A 430 0.84 -28.57 -27.17
CA MET A 430 0.90 -29.13 -28.52
C MET A 430 1.88 -30.31 -28.60
N LEU A 431 3.08 -30.19 -28.01
CA LEU A 431 4.03 -31.30 -27.90
C LEU A 431 3.43 -32.48 -27.13
N LEU A 432 2.79 -32.22 -25.99
CA LEU A 432 2.11 -33.25 -25.21
C LEU A 432 1.00 -33.95 -26.02
N LYS A 433 0.25 -33.18 -26.80
CA LYS A 433 -0.81 -33.71 -27.66
C LYS A 433 -0.25 -34.61 -28.76
N GLU A 434 0.86 -34.22 -29.38
CA GLU A 434 1.58 -35.05 -30.38
C GLU A 434 2.12 -36.34 -29.75
N GLU A 435 2.72 -36.27 -28.56
CA GLU A 435 3.20 -37.44 -27.83
C GLU A 435 2.10 -38.42 -27.42
N LEU A 436 0.89 -37.91 -27.18
CA LEU A 436 -0.29 -38.71 -26.86
C LEU A 436 -1.04 -39.21 -28.10
N GLN A 437 -0.74 -38.66 -29.29
CA GLN A 437 -1.42 -39.02 -30.52
C GLN A 437 -1.13 -40.47 -30.92
N GLY A 438 -2.18 -41.27 -31.08
CA GLY A 438 -2.08 -42.69 -31.44
C GLY A 438 -1.90 -43.64 -30.26
N LYS A 439 -1.84 -43.14 -29.01
CA LYS A 439 -1.88 -43.96 -27.80
C LYS A 439 -3.32 -44.11 -27.29
N ASP A 440 -3.68 -45.29 -26.78
CA ASP A 440 -4.97 -45.48 -26.13
C ASP A 440 -4.96 -44.88 -24.72
N LEU A 441 -5.68 -43.78 -24.56
CA LEU A 441 -5.79 -43.05 -23.30
C LEU A 441 -6.43 -43.91 -22.20
N ALA A 442 -7.35 -44.82 -22.54
CA ALA A 442 -7.99 -45.68 -21.55
C ALA A 442 -7.00 -46.69 -20.94
N THR A 443 -6.12 -47.25 -21.77
CA THR A 443 -5.03 -48.13 -21.33
C THR A 443 -4.00 -47.38 -20.49
N ILE A 444 -3.57 -46.17 -20.91
CA ILE A 444 -2.62 -45.35 -20.14
C ILE A 444 -3.20 -44.91 -18.79
N MET A 445 -4.48 -44.51 -18.74
CA MET A 445 -5.15 -44.16 -17.48
C MET A 445 -5.24 -45.36 -16.54
N LYS A 446 -5.44 -46.57 -17.06
CA LYS A 446 -5.46 -47.79 -16.27
C LYS A 446 -4.08 -48.16 -15.72
N GLU A 447 -3.01 -48.01 -16.51
CA GLU A 447 -1.61 -48.17 -16.06
C GLU A 447 -1.21 -47.11 -15.01
N LEU A 448 -1.76 -45.89 -15.10
CA LEU A 448 -1.60 -44.82 -14.11
C LEU A 448 -2.27 -45.13 -12.76
N GLU A 449 -3.32 -45.96 -12.75
CA GLU A 449 -4.05 -46.41 -11.57
C GLU A 449 -3.40 -47.64 -10.89
N GLU A 450 -2.44 -48.31 -11.55
CA GLU A 450 -1.73 -49.45 -10.99
C GLU A 450 -0.81 -49.01 -9.83
N GLU A 451 -0.85 -49.75 -8.71
CA GLU A 451 -0.07 -49.44 -7.50
C GLU A 451 1.44 -49.39 -7.76
N GLU A 452 1.94 -50.17 -8.73
CA GLU A 452 3.35 -50.15 -9.13
C GLU A 452 3.79 -48.82 -9.76
N PHE A 453 2.90 -48.16 -10.49
CA PHE A 453 3.15 -46.83 -11.04
C PHE A 453 3.19 -45.78 -9.92
N HIS A 454 2.26 -45.84 -8.97
CA HIS A 454 2.26 -44.96 -7.79
C HIS A 454 3.50 -45.16 -6.91
N ALA A 455 3.97 -46.39 -6.70
CA ALA A 455 5.20 -46.68 -5.97
C ALA A 455 6.46 -46.14 -6.69
N ARG A 456 6.52 -46.25 -8.02
CA ARG A 456 7.61 -45.68 -8.84
C ARG A 456 7.65 -44.16 -8.82
N ILE A 457 6.49 -43.51 -8.79
CA ILE A 457 6.38 -42.04 -8.73
C ILE A 457 6.58 -41.52 -7.30
N ALA A 458 6.17 -42.26 -6.27
CA ALA A 458 6.32 -41.87 -4.86
C ALA A 458 7.76 -41.48 -4.48
N GLY A 459 8.76 -42.16 -5.05
CA GLY A 459 10.18 -41.85 -4.86
C GLY A 459 10.71 -40.63 -5.64
N LYS A 460 9.90 -40.02 -6.52
CA LYS A 460 10.30 -38.91 -7.40
C LYS A 460 9.45 -37.65 -7.21
N LEU A 461 8.66 -37.55 -6.15
CA LEU A 461 7.76 -36.41 -5.92
C LEU A 461 8.53 -35.17 -5.40
N PRO A 462 8.19 -33.95 -5.87
CA PRO A 462 8.77 -32.71 -5.36
C PRO A 462 8.46 -32.44 -3.89
N GLN A 463 9.30 -31.66 -3.21
CA GLN A 463 9.14 -31.31 -1.78
C GLN A 463 7.84 -30.52 -1.48
N SER A 464 7.19 -29.93 -2.47
CA SER A 464 5.93 -29.18 -2.34
C SER A 464 4.66 -30.03 -2.50
N ASN A 465 4.77 -31.35 -2.53
CA ASN A 465 3.64 -32.25 -2.75
C ASN A 465 2.66 -32.24 -1.56
N THR A 466 1.39 -31.93 -1.84
CA THR A 466 0.27 -31.80 -0.87
C THR A 466 -0.60 -33.06 -0.77
N ARG A 467 -0.20 -34.19 -1.35
CA ARG A 467 -0.99 -35.43 -1.33
C ARG A 467 -1.08 -36.01 0.09
N ILE A 468 -2.30 -36.12 0.62
CA ILE A 468 -2.59 -36.71 1.93
C ILE A 468 -2.40 -38.23 1.84
N GLN A 469 -1.49 -38.81 2.63
CA GLN A 469 -1.35 -40.25 2.74
C GLN A 469 -2.44 -40.81 3.66
N LEU A 470 -3.31 -41.66 3.13
CA LEU A 470 -4.31 -42.39 3.90
C LEU A 470 -3.69 -43.72 4.39
N PRO A 471 -3.90 -44.14 5.66
CA PRO A 471 -3.40 -45.41 6.14
C PRO A 471 -3.99 -46.58 5.34
N GLU A 472 -3.14 -47.49 4.86
CA GLU A 472 -3.54 -48.71 4.17
C GLU A 472 -4.38 -49.59 5.12
N ALA A 473 -5.68 -49.69 4.82
CA ALA A 473 -6.54 -50.66 5.50
C ALA A 473 -6.12 -52.07 5.06
N GLN A 474 -5.54 -52.82 5.98
CA GLN A 474 -5.27 -54.25 5.82
C GLN A 474 -6.58 -54.95 5.40
N LYS A 475 -6.66 -55.38 4.15
CA LYS A 475 -7.71 -56.30 3.69
C LYS A 475 -7.47 -57.64 4.38
N GLN A 476 -8.21 -57.86 5.45
CA GLN A 476 -8.34 -59.15 6.09
C GLN A 476 -9.35 -59.96 5.25
N ASP A 477 -8.88 -60.99 4.57
CA ASP A 477 -9.72 -61.88 3.75
C ASP A 477 -10.73 -62.60 4.64
N PHE A 478 -11.97 -62.11 4.69
CA PHE A 478 -13.10 -62.84 5.25
C PHE A 478 -13.76 -63.62 4.11
N SER A 479 -13.70 -64.94 4.18
CA SER A 479 -14.40 -65.85 3.27
C SER A 479 -15.92 -65.60 3.30
N ASP A 480 -16.54 -65.53 2.12
CA ASP A 480 -17.94 -65.13 1.83
C ASP A 480 -19.07 -65.91 2.56
N GLY A 481 -18.76 -66.80 3.50
CA GLY A 481 -19.74 -67.57 4.27
C GLY A 481 -20.32 -66.86 5.50
N GLU A 482 -19.61 -65.88 6.09
CA GLU A 482 -20.05 -65.24 7.36
C GLU A 482 -20.80 -63.92 7.17
N ILE A 483 -20.66 -63.27 6.01
CA ILE A 483 -21.29 -61.96 5.75
C ILE A 483 -22.82 -62.09 5.62
N LEU A 484 -23.32 -63.22 5.11
CA LEU A 484 -24.77 -63.43 4.96
C LEU A 484 -25.49 -63.60 6.31
N LEU A 485 -24.82 -64.16 7.32
CA LEU A 485 -25.38 -64.31 8.67
C LEU A 485 -25.47 -62.96 9.40
N HIS A 486 -24.47 -62.09 9.22
CA HIS A 486 -24.47 -60.77 9.87
C HIS A 486 -25.48 -59.79 9.26
N ILE A 487 -25.70 -59.83 7.94
CA ILE A 487 -26.71 -58.98 7.27
C ILE A 487 -28.14 -59.44 7.60
N SER A 488 -28.37 -60.76 7.72
CA SER A 488 -29.67 -61.30 8.13
C SER A 488 -30.03 -60.93 9.57
N MET A 489 -29.06 -60.98 10.50
CA MET A 489 -29.30 -60.55 11.88
C MET A 489 -29.52 -59.03 12.02
N ALA A 490 -28.86 -58.20 11.20
CA ALA A 490 -29.06 -56.75 11.22
C ALA A 490 -30.44 -56.31 10.70
N SER A 491 -30.96 -56.97 9.66
CA SER A 491 -32.33 -56.70 9.15
C SER A 491 -33.41 -57.08 10.15
N HIS A 492 -33.23 -58.17 10.90
CA HIS A 492 -34.18 -58.55 11.95
C HIS A 492 -34.19 -57.58 13.15
N PHE A 493 -33.04 -56.98 13.49
CA PHE A 493 -32.95 -56.00 14.57
C PHE A 493 -33.54 -54.63 14.18
N CYS A 494 -33.42 -54.23 12.92
CA CYS A 494 -33.96 -52.95 12.44
C CYS A 494 -35.49 -52.96 12.29
N HIS A 495 -36.11 -54.11 12.00
CA HIS A 495 -37.57 -54.24 11.97
C HIS A 495 -38.21 -54.27 13.38
N LYS A 496 -37.53 -54.80 14.40
CA LYS A 496 -38.04 -54.79 15.78
C LYS A 496 -38.00 -53.41 16.45
N LYS A 497 -37.10 -52.50 16.06
CA LYS A 497 -37.03 -51.13 16.61
C LYS A 497 -38.04 -50.15 16.01
N LYS A 498 -38.61 -50.41 14.82
CA LYS A 498 -39.63 -49.54 14.20
C LYS A 498 -41.05 -49.76 14.74
N CYS A 499 -41.31 -50.82 15.51
CA CYS A 499 -42.64 -51.09 16.08
C CYS A 499 -42.79 -50.70 17.57
N PHE A 500 -41.76 -50.16 18.23
CA PHE A 500 -41.81 -49.73 19.64
C PHE A 500 -41.69 -48.21 19.86
N GLY A 501 -41.78 -47.42 18.78
CA GLY A 501 -41.73 -45.95 18.82
C GLY A 501 -43.06 -45.27 18.45
N LYS A 502 -44.18 -45.96 18.67
CA LYS A 502 -45.54 -45.39 18.62
C LYS A 502 -46.35 -45.92 19.80
N SER A 503 -46.14 -45.30 20.95
CA SER A 503 -47.14 -45.08 22.01
C SER A 503 -46.78 -43.78 22.72
#